data_AF-A0A537GJ99-F1
#
_entry.id   AF-A0A537GJ99-F1
#
_cell.length_a   1.000
_cell.length_b   1.000
_cell.length_c   1.000
_cell.angle_alpha   90.00
_cell.angle_beta   90.00
_cell.angle_gamma   90.00
#
_symmetry.space_group_name_H-M   'P 1'
#
loop_
_entity.id
_entity.type
_entity.pdbx_description
1 polymer ?
#
loop_
_entity_poly.entity_id
_entity_poly.type
_entity_poly.pdbx_seq_one_letter_code
_entity_poly.pdbx_strand_id
1 'polypeptide(L)'
;MPKQISAGSMQAPVVLKLGGSAITDKSRICTPRLDLIHRVAGEIAAYQRPLILLHGGGSYAHPFVTKDLVLSGFRGPSQLRTASEIELNLDQLTRIIGVALLLRRRAFVPIQPMSFMTLRGDDVGTCYLRPLSDVLSLGIIPLIHGDLAVNERGGLGVVSADRIASLLGEKMEVSRVLFGCDVDGVYPANRDSSKSSRLVGIVDKRNHSTVLNGLELSTKDATGGMRGKVLEALRLARHGVESYIFNLTNPSNLTQLLSGSSSVGTRFVAWK
;
A
#
# COMPACT_ATOMS: atom_id res chain seq x y z
N MET A 1 28.64 11.48 24.68
CA MET A 1 28.39 10.30 23.82
C MET A 1 26.92 9.94 23.90
N PRO A 2 26.17 9.90 22.78
CA PRO A 2 24.79 9.43 22.81
C PRO A 2 24.79 7.95 23.21
N LYS A 3 23.97 7.60 24.20
CA LYS A 3 23.80 6.22 24.66
C LYS A 3 23.36 5.36 23.47
N GLN A 4 24.14 4.34 23.14
CA GLN A 4 23.69 3.25 22.28
C GLN A 4 22.39 2.71 22.88
N ILE A 5 21.28 2.91 22.17
CA ILE A 5 20.03 2.23 22.48
C ILE A 5 20.35 0.75 22.29
N SER A 6 20.34 -0.02 23.38
CA SER A 6 20.56 -1.46 23.33
C SER A 6 19.58 -2.06 22.33
N ALA A 7 20.09 -2.70 21.28
CA ALA A 7 19.30 -3.43 20.31
C ALA A 7 18.70 -4.68 20.97
N GLY A 8 17.64 -4.50 21.77
CA GLY A 8 16.68 -5.57 21.97
C GLY A 8 16.13 -5.94 20.60
N SER A 9 15.86 -7.23 20.37
CA SER A 9 15.29 -7.70 19.10
C SER A 9 14.04 -6.88 18.78
N MET A 10 14.13 -6.02 17.75
CA MET A 10 13.02 -5.17 17.36
C MET A 10 11.85 -6.05 16.97
N GLN A 11 10.65 -5.75 17.46
CA GLN A 11 9.45 -6.47 17.02
C GLN A 11 9.25 -6.25 15.53
N ALA A 12 8.87 -7.32 14.80
CA ALA A 12 8.62 -7.24 13.38
C ALA A 12 7.57 -6.16 13.05
N PRO A 13 7.85 -5.20 12.15
CA PRO A 13 6.93 -4.11 11.83
C PRO A 13 5.62 -4.61 11.21
N VAL A 14 4.56 -3.82 11.37
CA VAL A 14 3.38 -3.93 10.51
C VAL A 14 3.61 -3.07 9.26
N VAL A 15 3.24 -3.59 8.09
CA VAL A 15 3.17 -2.80 6.86
C VAL A 15 1.73 -2.35 6.67
N LEU A 16 1.47 -1.05 6.66
CA LEU A 16 0.13 -0.49 6.48
C LEU A 16 0.08 0.34 5.22
N LYS A 17 -0.81 -0.01 4.29
CA LYS A 17 -1.13 0.80 3.12
C LYS A 17 -2.44 1.55 3.31
N LEU A 18 -2.39 2.87 3.16
CA LEU A 18 -3.56 3.73 3.02
C LEU A 18 -3.97 3.79 1.55
N GLY A 19 -5.02 3.05 1.17
CA GLY A 19 -5.49 3.04 -0.21
C GLY A 19 -5.96 4.40 -0.67
N GLY A 20 -5.47 4.84 -1.84
CA GLY A 20 -5.83 6.15 -2.42
C GLY A 20 -7.34 6.35 -2.58
N SER A 21 -8.11 5.28 -2.82
CA SER A 21 -9.58 5.35 -2.85
C SER A 21 -10.22 5.73 -1.51
N ALA A 22 -9.58 5.36 -0.40
CA ALA A 22 -10.05 5.70 0.94
C ALA A 22 -9.58 7.08 1.40
N ILE A 23 -8.35 7.49 1.07
CA ILE A 23 -7.77 8.75 1.55
C ILE A 23 -7.95 9.95 0.60
N THR A 24 -8.50 9.73 -0.60
CA THR A 24 -8.77 10.80 -1.57
C THR A 24 -10.17 10.70 -2.15
N ASP A 25 -10.67 11.79 -2.73
CA ASP A 25 -11.85 11.79 -3.58
C ASP A 25 -11.43 11.56 -5.03
N LYS A 26 -11.77 10.39 -5.60
CA LYS A 26 -11.44 10.03 -6.99
C LYS A 26 -12.22 10.85 -8.03
N SER A 27 -13.30 11.53 -7.65
CA SER A 27 -14.07 12.37 -8.57
C SER A 27 -13.43 13.74 -8.83
N ARG A 28 -12.48 14.14 -7.98
CA ARG A 28 -11.83 15.46 -8.02
C ARG A 28 -10.31 15.32 -7.94
N ILE A 29 -9.60 15.93 -8.89
CA ILE A 29 -8.14 15.90 -8.95
C ILE A 29 -7.54 16.45 -7.65
N CYS A 30 -6.49 15.79 -7.14
CA CYS A 30 -5.70 16.19 -5.97
C CYS A 30 -6.55 16.61 -4.75
N THR A 31 -7.60 15.85 -4.45
CA THR A 31 -8.54 16.15 -3.35
C THR A 31 -8.41 15.11 -2.22
N PRO A 32 -7.81 15.48 -1.07
CA PRO A 32 -7.63 14.59 0.07
C PRO A 32 -8.88 14.53 0.94
N ARG A 33 -9.13 13.39 1.59
CA ARG A 33 -10.16 13.25 2.62
C ARG A 33 -9.54 13.53 4.00
N LEU A 34 -9.39 14.81 4.32
CA LEU A 34 -8.66 15.27 5.52
C LEU A 34 -9.16 14.64 6.81
N ASP A 35 -10.47 14.59 7.04
CA ASP A 35 -11.04 14.00 8.26
C ASP A 35 -10.63 12.53 8.45
N LEU A 36 -10.65 11.76 7.35
CA LEU A 36 -10.21 10.37 7.36
C LEU A 36 -8.71 10.24 7.62
N ILE A 37 -7.88 11.06 6.95
CA ILE A 37 -6.42 11.08 7.16
C ILE A 37 -6.10 11.42 8.63
N HIS A 38 -6.75 12.43 9.20
CA HIS A 38 -6.56 12.80 10.60
C HIS A 38 -7.02 11.68 11.55
N ARG A 39 -8.18 11.05 11.33
CA ARG A 39 -8.62 9.91 12.14
C ARG A 39 -7.60 8.77 12.09
N VAL A 40 -7.19 8.36 10.89
CA VAL A 40 -6.21 7.28 10.68
C VAL A 40 -4.88 7.60 11.36
N ALA A 41 -4.39 8.85 11.27
CA ALA A 41 -3.20 9.27 11.99
C ALA A 41 -3.36 9.15 13.52
N GLY A 42 -4.58 9.34 14.05
CA GLY A 42 -4.92 9.09 15.45
C GLY A 42 -4.79 7.63 15.84
N GLU A 43 -5.34 6.74 15.02
CA GLU A 43 -5.24 5.29 15.21
C GLU A 43 -3.79 4.80 15.12
N ILE A 44 -2.99 5.35 14.19
CA ILE A 44 -1.55 5.10 14.07
C ILE A 44 -0.80 5.60 15.31
N ALA A 45 -1.14 6.77 15.85
CA ALA A 45 -0.45 7.34 17.00
C ALA A 45 -0.65 6.53 18.29
N ALA A 46 -1.78 5.83 18.42
CA ALA A 46 -2.04 4.89 19.51
C ALA A 46 -1.20 3.60 19.40
N TYR A 47 -0.65 3.28 18.21
CA TYR A 47 0.15 2.09 17.97
C TYR A 47 1.64 2.32 18.28
N GLN A 48 2.17 1.57 19.25
CA GLN A 48 3.54 1.75 19.76
C GLN A 48 4.58 0.81 19.18
N ARG A 49 4.18 -0.15 18.33
CA ARG A 49 5.11 -1.08 17.67
C ARG A 49 5.58 -0.51 16.32
N PRO A 50 6.68 -1.04 15.75
CA PRO A 50 7.21 -0.56 14.47
C PRO A 50 6.17 -0.65 13.35
N LEU A 51 6.15 0.37 12.48
CA LEU A 51 5.18 0.52 11.40
C LEU A 51 5.90 1.05 10.15
N ILE A 52 5.67 0.41 9.01
CA ILE A 52 5.96 0.99 7.69
C ILE A 52 4.64 1.48 7.11
N LEU A 53 4.59 2.76 6.75
CA LEU A 53 3.37 3.38 6.23
C LEU A 53 3.51 3.59 4.73
N LEU A 54 2.54 3.11 3.96
CA LEU A 54 2.42 3.34 2.54
C LEU A 54 1.14 4.10 2.23
N HIS A 55 1.11 4.86 1.13
CA HIS A 55 -0.14 5.33 0.56
C HIS A 55 -0.23 5.11 -0.95
N GLY A 56 -1.46 4.88 -1.44
CA GLY A 56 -1.75 4.87 -2.86
C GLY A 56 -1.88 6.29 -3.42
N GLY A 57 -1.82 6.42 -4.74
CA GLY A 57 -1.87 7.73 -5.39
C GLY A 57 -3.25 8.37 -5.46
N GLY A 58 -4.34 7.58 -5.57
CA GLY A 58 -5.70 8.13 -5.57
C GLY A 58 -5.87 9.23 -6.63
N SER A 59 -6.56 10.33 -6.30
CA SER A 59 -6.71 11.47 -7.21
C SER A 59 -5.45 12.32 -7.42
N TYR A 60 -4.33 11.99 -6.78
CA TYR A 60 -3.02 12.63 -6.99
C TYR A 60 -2.17 11.95 -8.07
N ALA A 61 -2.48 10.70 -8.45
CA ALA A 61 -1.73 10.00 -9.50
C ALA A 61 -2.63 9.40 -10.59
N HIS A 62 -3.74 8.77 -10.24
CA HIS A 62 -4.57 8.03 -11.21
C HIS A 62 -5.05 8.88 -12.40
N PRO A 63 -5.42 10.17 -12.23
CA PRO A 63 -5.80 11.01 -13.37
C PRO A 63 -4.67 11.24 -14.39
N PHE A 64 -3.42 11.08 -13.96
CA PHE A 64 -2.22 11.37 -14.76
C PHE A 64 -1.55 10.09 -15.30
N VAL A 65 -1.88 8.92 -14.73
CA VAL A 65 -1.35 7.61 -15.15
C VAL A 65 -2.28 6.95 -16.15
N THR A 66 -1.87 6.89 -17.41
CA THR A 66 -2.63 6.20 -18.48
C THR A 66 -2.32 4.70 -18.54
N LYS A 67 -3.18 3.90 -19.20
CA LYS A 67 -2.91 2.47 -19.42
C LYS A 67 -1.64 2.24 -20.21
N ASP A 68 -1.41 3.04 -21.24
CA ASP A 68 -0.20 2.95 -22.05
C ASP A 68 1.05 3.24 -21.21
N LEU A 69 0.96 4.17 -20.26
CA LEU A 69 2.05 4.48 -19.33
C LEU A 69 2.37 3.31 -18.41
N VAL A 70 1.35 2.59 -17.92
CA VAL A 70 1.56 1.40 -17.08
C VAL A 70 2.17 0.27 -17.88
N LEU A 71 1.70 0.02 -19.11
CA LEU A 71 2.15 -1.10 -19.94
C LEU A 71 3.51 -0.87 -20.61
N SER A 72 3.78 0.37 -21.03
CA SER A 72 4.94 0.69 -21.85
C SER A 72 5.98 1.54 -21.13
N GLY A 73 5.63 2.13 -19.99
CA GLY A 73 6.49 3.05 -19.26
C GLY A 73 6.66 4.40 -19.96
N PHE A 74 7.58 5.21 -19.44
CA PHE A 74 7.97 6.51 -19.96
C PHE A 74 9.12 6.32 -20.96
N ARG A 75 8.86 6.57 -22.25
CA ARG A 75 9.79 6.34 -23.37
C ARG A 75 10.16 7.59 -24.15
N GLY A 76 9.44 8.71 -23.95
CA GLY A 76 9.62 9.94 -24.72
C GLY A 76 9.76 11.21 -23.85
N PRO A 77 10.46 12.24 -24.34
CA PRO A 77 10.61 13.53 -23.64
C PRO A 77 9.29 14.19 -23.26
N SER A 78 8.24 14.00 -24.06
CA SER A 78 6.88 14.51 -23.78
C SER A 78 6.27 13.96 -22.50
N GLN A 79 6.68 12.76 -22.07
CA GLN A 79 6.16 12.10 -20.87
C GLN A 79 6.92 12.50 -19.60
N LEU A 80 8.12 13.09 -19.72
CA LEU A 80 8.95 13.49 -18.55
C LEU A 80 8.29 14.59 -17.73
N ARG A 81 7.52 15.48 -18.37
CA ARG A 81 6.70 16.47 -17.67
C ARG A 81 5.66 15.78 -16.78
N THR A 82 4.93 14.81 -17.32
CA THR A 82 3.93 14.04 -16.57
C THR A 82 4.55 13.28 -15.41
N ALA A 83 5.77 12.75 -15.56
CA ALA A 83 6.49 12.11 -14.46
C ALA A 83 6.73 13.08 -13.30
N SER A 84 7.19 14.29 -13.62
CA SER A 84 7.45 15.34 -12.62
C SER A 84 6.16 15.82 -11.95
N GLU A 85 5.05 15.91 -12.69
CA GLU A 85 3.73 16.26 -12.15
C GLU A 85 3.21 15.19 -11.18
N ILE A 86 3.35 13.90 -11.52
CA ILE A 86 2.97 12.79 -10.65
C ILE A 86 3.77 12.82 -9.35
N GLU A 87 5.10 12.91 -9.43
CA GLU A 87 5.98 13.00 -8.26
C GLU A 87 5.60 14.19 -7.38
N LEU A 88 5.41 15.38 -7.95
CA LEU A 88 5.00 16.57 -7.20
C LEU A 88 3.66 16.38 -6.48
N ASN A 89 2.68 15.80 -7.16
CA ASN A 89 1.36 15.55 -6.58
C ASN A 89 1.40 14.50 -5.46
N LEU A 90 2.16 13.42 -5.64
CA LEU A 90 2.34 12.41 -4.60
C LEU A 90 3.09 12.96 -3.38
N ASP A 91 4.07 13.83 -3.59
CA ASP A 91 4.75 14.58 -2.53
C ASP A 91 3.78 15.46 -1.73
N GLN A 92 2.80 16.10 -2.39
CA GLN A 92 1.77 16.87 -1.69
C GLN A 92 0.92 16.00 -0.79
N LEU A 93 0.46 14.83 -1.27
CA LEU A 93 -0.31 13.89 -0.46
C LEU A 93 0.53 13.33 0.70
N THR A 94 1.81 13.03 0.45
CA THR A 94 2.78 12.63 1.47
C THR A 94 2.89 13.68 2.57
N ARG A 95 3.00 14.97 2.21
CA ARG A 95 3.07 16.09 3.17
C ARG A 95 1.79 16.23 3.98
N ILE A 96 0.62 16.07 3.37
CA ILE A 96 -0.67 16.12 4.07
C ILE A 96 -0.75 15.02 5.14
N ILE A 97 -0.39 13.78 4.79
CA ILE A 97 -0.31 12.67 5.74
C ILE A 97 0.73 12.96 6.83
N GLY A 98 1.90 13.48 6.43
CA GLY A 98 2.99 13.86 7.32
C GLY A 98 2.59 14.90 8.37
N VAL A 99 1.85 15.95 7.98
CA VAL A 99 1.30 16.94 8.92
C VAL A 99 0.38 16.27 9.94
N ALA A 100 -0.50 15.37 9.51
CA ALA A 100 -1.38 14.65 10.42
C ALA A 100 -0.62 13.76 11.44
N LEU A 101 0.50 13.17 11.03
CA LEU A 101 1.40 12.41 11.92
C LEU A 101 2.15 13.32 12.90
N LEU A 102 2.69 14.44 12.44
CA LEU A 102 3.44 15.39 13.30
C LEU A 102 2.57 16.02 14.36
N LEU A 103 1.32 16.38 14.04
CA LEU A 103 0.35 16.87 15.01
C LEU A 103 0.10 15.87 16.15
N ARG A 104 0.42 14.58 15.94
CA ARG A 104 0.30 13.49 16.92
C ARG A 104 1.64 12.99 17.42
N ARG A 105 2.71 13.78 17.21
CA ARG A 105 4.08 13.50 17.66
C ARG A 105 4.63 12.17 17.14
N ARG A 106 4.21 11.75 15.93
CA ARG A 106 4.75 10.57 15.26
C ARG A 106 5.83 11.01 14.28
N ALA A 107 7.06 10.60 14.54
CA ALA A 107 8.18 10.84 13.64
C ALA A 107 8.02 9.98 12.38
N PHE A 108 8.25 10.60 11.22
CA PHE A 108 8.21 9.91 9.93
C PHE A 108 9.30 10.46 9.02
N VAL A 109 9.70 9.67 8.02
CA VAL A 109 10.59 10.11 6.94
C VAL A 109 9.98 9.66 5.61
N PRO A 110 9.75 10.59 4.65
CA PRO A 110 9.30 10.23 3.32
C PRO A 110 10.42 9.51 2.56
N ILE A 111 10.08 8.40 1.89
CA ILE A 111 11.03 7.63 1.06
C ILE A 111 10.35 7.31 -0.27
N GLN A 112 10.87 7.90 -1.35
CA GLN A 112 10.32 7.78 -2.70
C GLN A 112 10.82 6.48 -3.37
N PRO A 113 10.00 5.74 -4.13
CA PRO A 113 10.41 4.49 -4.79
C PRO A 113 11.70 4.61 -5.63
N MET A 114 11.85 5.68 -6.43
CA MET A 114 13.07 5.93 -7.22
C MET A 114 14.35 6.02 -6.39
N SER A 115 14.26 6.34 -5.09
CA SER A 115 15.44 6.45 -4.22
C SER A 115 15.98 5.11 -3.72
N PHE A 116 15.20 4.02 -3.82
CA PHE A 116 15.59 2.73 -3.24
C PHE A 116 15.24 1.50 -4.06
N MET A 117 14.60 1.64 -5.23
CA MET A 117 14.33 0.49 -6.10
C MET A 117 14.38 0.82 -7.59
N THR A 118 14.60 -0.23 -8.39
CA THR A 118 14.42 -0.26 -9.84
C THR A 118 13.35 -1.28 -10.22
N LEU A 119 12.88 -1.19 -11.46
CA LEU A 119 12.01 -2.17 -12.09
C LEU A 119 12.76 -2.98 -13.13
N ARG A 120 12.30 -4.20 -13.38
CA ARG A 120 12.80 -5.06 -14.46
C ARG A 120 11.60 -5.60 -15.24
N GLY A 121 11.21 -4.87 -16.29
CA GLY A 121 9.90 -5.05 -16.90
C GLY A 121 8.80 -4.58 -15.95
N ASP A 122 7.82 -5.44 -15.67
CA ASP A 122 6.66 -5.13 -14.80
C ASP A 122 6.84 -5.58 -13.34
N ASP A 123 7.97 -6.21 -13.00
CA ASP A 123 8.30 -6.59 -11.61
C ASP A 123 9.42 -5.70 -11.05
N VAL A 124 9.59 -5.78 -9.74
CA VAL A 124 10.70 -5.14 -9.03
C VAL A 124 12.02 -5.79 -9.43
N GLY A 125 12.98 -4.97 -9.85
CA GLY A 125 14.34 -5.36 -10.12
C GLY A 125 15.17 -5.35 -8.84
N THR A 126 16.09 -4.40 -8.74
CA THR A 126 16.96 -4.20 -7.58
C THR A 126 16.27 -3.35 -6.51
N CYS A 127 16.50 -3.66 -5.23
CA CYS A 127 16.04 -2.82 -4.12
C CYS A 127 17.09 -2.68 -3.01
N TYR A 128 17.14 -1.51 -2.38
CA TYR A 128 18.05 -1.16 -1.29
C TYR A 128 17.23 -0.82 -0.03
N LEU A 129 16.92 -1.85 0.77
CA LEU A 129 16.00 -1.73 1.92
C LEU A 129 16.68 -1.31 3.23
N ARG A 130 18.01 -1.13 3.22
CA ARG A 130 18.75 -0.76 4.43
C ARG A 130 18.29 0.56 5.05
N PRO A 131 18.05 1.65 4.30
CA PRO A 131 17.58 2.90 4.89
C PRO A 131 16.23 2.74 5.61
N LEU A 132 15.32 1.93 5.07
CA LEU A 132 14.03 1.65 5.71
C LEU A 132 14.24 0.94 7.07
N SER A 133 15.15 -0.04 7.10
CA SER A 133 15.47 -0.79 8.32
C SER A 133 16.14 0.11 9.37
N ASP A 134 17.08 0.95 8.94
CA ASP A 134 17.82 1.86 9.81
C ASP A 134 16.88 2.90 10.44
N VAL A 135 15.98 3.53 9.68
CA VAL A 135 15.03 4.51 10.27
C VAL A 135 13.98 3.84 11.17
N LEU A 136 13.52 2.62 10.84
CA LEU A 136 12.64 1.84 11.72
C LEU A 136 13.30 1.58 13.07
N SER A 137 14.62 1.31 13.09
CA SER A 137 15.38 1.10 14.34
C SER A 137 15.46 2.32 15.24
N LEU A 138 15.29 3.51 14.67
CA LEU A 138 15.20 4.78 15.40
C LEU A 138 13.77 5.07 15.90
N GLY A 139 12.80 4.18 15.63
CA GLY A 139 11.38 4.41 15.94
C GLY A 139 10.69 5.39 14.98
N ILE A 140 11.31 5.69 13.83
CA ILE A 140 10.77 6.57 12.80
C ILE A 140 9.96 5.74 11.80
N ILE A 141 8.79 6.24 11.39
CA ILE A 141 7.94 5.59 10.39
C ILE A 141 8.47 5.93 8.98
N PRO A 142 8.94 4.95 8.18
CA PRO A 142 9.11 5.17 6.75
C PRO A 142 7.73 5.41 6.12
N LEU A 143 7.57 6.53 5.42
CA LEU A 143 6.37 6.90 4.68
C LEU A 143 6.66 6.80 3.18
N ILE A 144 6.06 5.82 2.51
CA ILE A 144 6.31 5.49 1.11
C ILE A 144 5.02 5.67 0.31
N HIS A 145 5.12 5.99 -0.98
CA HIS A 145 3.99 5.95 -1.90
C HIS A 145 4.23 4.98 -3.05
N GLY A 146 3.15 4.54 -3.69
CA GLY A 146 3.25 3.95 -5.02
C GLY A 146 3.52 5.07 -6.01
N ASP A 147 4.51 4.88 -6.88
CA ASP A 147 4.99 5.94 -7.77
C ASP A 147 5.71 5.35 -9.00
N LEU A 148 6.62 6.14 -9.57
CA LEU A 148 7.54 5.77 -10.61
C LEU A 148 8.82 5.14 -10.04
N ALA A 149 9.41 4.25 -10.81
CA ALA A 149 10.74 3.73 -10.57
C ALA A 149 11.48 3.56 -11.90
N VAL A 150 12.81 3.71 -11.86
CA VAL A 150 13.65 3.53 -13.04
C VAL A 150 13.58 2.08 -13.50
N ASN A 151 13.32 1.84 -14.78
CA ASN A 151 13.37 0.50 -15.35
C ASN A 151 14.80 0.19 -15.80
N GLU A 152 15.33 -0.96 -15.41
CA GLU A 152 16.68 -1.43 -15.77
C GLU A 152 16.86 -1.58 -17.29
N ARG A 153 15.76 -1.74 -18.04
CA ARG A 153 15.76 -1.77 -19.51
C ARG A 153 15.70 -0.37 -20.15
N GLY A 154 15.69 0.69 -19.34
CA GLY A 154 15.55 2.09 -19.76
C GLY A 154 14.16 2.66 -19.51
N GLY A 155 14.10 3.97 -19.23
CA GLY A 155 12.86 4.71 -18.95
C GLY A 155 12.37 4.56 -17.51
N LEU A 156 11.12 4.97 -17.28
CA LEU A 156 10.43 4.85 -15.98
C LEU A 156 9.24 3.88 -16.11
N GLY A 157 8.90 3.18 -15.04
CA GLY A 157 7.68 2.38 -14.94
C GLY A 157 6.92 2.68 -13.66
N VAL A 158 5.66 2.28 -13.61
CA VAL A 158 4.78 2.50 -12.44
C VAL A 158 4.89 1.31 -11.48
N VAL A 159 5.09 1.59 -10.21
CA VAL A 159 5.06 0.62 -9.11
C VAL A 159 3.96 0.98 -8.12
N SER A 160 2.97 0.10 -7.97
CA SER A 160 1.85 0.36 -7.07
C SER A 160 2.26 0.21 -5.60
N ALA A 161 1.62 0.96 -4.71
CA ALA A 161 1.83 0.79 -3.27
C ALA A 161 1.44 -0.60 -2.76
N ASP A 162 0.53 -1.31 -3.46
CA ASP A 162 0.22 -2.71 -3.16
C ASP A 162 1.44 -3.61 -3.42
N ARG A 163 2.12 -3.41 -4.56
CA ARG A 163 3.32 -4.16 -4.94
C ARG A 163 4.51 -3.86 -4.05
N ILE A 164 4.70 -2.60 -3.64
CA ILE A 164 5.74 -2.25 -2.66
C ILE A 164 5.45 -2.92 -1.32
N ALA A 165 4.20 -2.87 -0.85
CA ALA A 165 3.84 -3.50 0.42
C ALA A 165 4.06 -5.02 0.42
N SER A 166 3.74 -5.71 -0.69
CA SER A 166 4.02 -7.16 -0.81
C SER A 166 5.52 -7.44 -0.90
N LEU A 167 6.28 -6.66 -1.67
CA LEU A 167 7.74 -6.76 -1.73
C LEU A 167 8.37 -6.63 -0.33
N LEU A 168 7.94 -5.65 0.46
CA LEU A 168 8.46 -5.47 1.81
C LEU A 168 8.15 -6.68 2.70
N GLY A 169 6.96 -7.28 2.58
CA GLY A 169 6.66 -8.52 3.30
C GLY A 169 7.45 -9.73 2.80
N GLU A 170 7.81 -9.79 1.51
CA GLU A 170 8.68 -10.85 0.95
C GLU A 170 10.13 -10.71 1.39
N LYS A 171 10.62 -9.47 1.60
CA LYS A 171 12.05 -9.16 1.76
C LYS A 171 12.46 -8.75 3.17
N MET A 172 11.52 -8.40 4.03
CA MET A 172 11.76 -8.01 5.42
C MET A 172 10.95 -8.90 6.37
N GLU A 173 11.44 -9.06 7.59
CA GLU A 173 10.68 -9.73 8.65
C GLU A 173 9.55 -8.80 9.11
N VAL A 174 8.35 -8.97 8.55
CA VAL A 174 7.15 -8.20 8.92
C VAL A 174 6.17 -9.08 9.66
N SER A 175 5.39 -8.49 10.58
CA SER A 175 4.37 -9.21 11.33
C SER A 175 3.13 -9.50 10.48
N ARG A 176 2.71 -8.53 9.66
CA ARG A 176 1.56 -8.62 8.74
C ARG A 176 1.50 -7.41 7.82
N VAL A 177 0.77 -7.55 6.72
CA VAL A 177 0.51 -6.48 5.75
C VAL A 177 -0.97 -6.12 5.71
N LEU A 178 -1.29 -4.83 5.88
CA LEU A 178 -2.64 -4.30 5.98
C LEU A 178 -2.93 -3.40 4.76
N PHE A 179 -3.80 -3.84 3.87
CA PHE A 179 -4.25 -3.09 2.70
C PHE A 179 -5.58 -2.38 2.98
N GLY A 180 -5.49 -1.13 3.45
CA GLY A 180 -6.68 -0.29 3.66
C GLY A 180 -7.27 0.19 2.32
N CYS A 181 -8.59 0.08 2.18
CA CYS A 181 -9.33 0.57 1.02
C CYS A 181 -10.70 1.14 1.43
N ASP A 182 -11.56 1.45 0.47
CA ASP A 182 -12.88 2.06 0.64
C ASP A 182 -14.04 1.05 0.63
N VAL A 183 -13.74 -0.25 0.71
CA VAL A 183 -14.72 -1.35 0.75
C VAL A 183 -14.36 -2.35 1.84
N ASP A 184 -15.34 -3.09 2.36
CA ASP A 184 -15.16 -3.99 3.53
C ASP A 184 -14.15 -5.12 3.32
N GLY A 185 -13.93 -5.52 2.07
CA GLY A 185 -12.90 -6.47 1.69
C GLY A 185 -13.16 -7.00 0.29
N VAL A 186 -12.91 -8.30 0.09
CA VAL A 186 -13.09 -8.97 -1.19
C VAL A 186 -14.51 -9.50 -1.31
N TYR A 187 -15.17 -9.11 -2.39
CA TYR A 187 -16.47 -9.65 -2.80
C TYR A 187 -16.27 -10.45 -4.09
N PRO A 188 -16.80 -11.68 -4.19
CA PRO A 188 -16.84 -12.39 -5.46
C PRO A 188 -17.74 -11.64 -6.44
N ALA A 189 -17.39 -11.65 -7.74
CA ALA A 189 -18.28 -11.15 -8.77
C ALA A 189 -19.59 -11.91 -8.71
N ASN A 190 -20.69 -11.17 -8.59
CA ASN A 190 -21.99 -11.78 -8.54
C ASN A 190 -22.52 -11.96 -9.96
N ARG A 191 -22.67 -13.22 -10.39
CA ARG A 191 -23.27 -13.55 -11.69
C ARG A 191 -24.79 -13.39 -11.71
N ASP A 192 -25.39 -13.17 -10.55
CA ASP A 192 -26.83 -12.98 -10.36
C ASP A 192 -27.08 -11.68 -9.61
N SER A 193 -27.51 -10.65 -10.34
CA SER A 193 -27.77 -9.31 -9.81
C SER A 193 -28.90 -9.27 -8.77
N SER A 194 -29.66 -10.36 -8.60
CA SER A 194 -30.73 -10.47 -7.59
C SER A 194 -30.21 -10.83 -6.19
N LYS A 195 -28.96 -11.28 -6.07
CA LYS A 195 -28.35 -11.64 -4.78
C LYS A 195 -27.37 -10.56 -4.33
N SER A 196 -27.19 -10.39 -3.02
CA SER A 196 -26.08 -9.58 -2.50
C SER A 196 -24.83 -10.44 -2.42
N SER A 197 -23.71 -9.96 -2.98
CA SER A 197 -22.42 -10.63 -2.84
C SER A 197 -22.00 -10.63 -1.37
N ARG A 198 -21.67 -11.79 -0.82
CA ARG A 198 -21.16 -11.89 0.56
C ARG A 198 -19.67 -11.59 0.60
N LEU A 199 -19.24 -10.90 1.66
CA LEU A 199 -17.83 -10.68 1.95
C LEU A 199 -17.11 -12.02 2.12
N VAL A 200 -15.96 -12.18 1.47
CA VAL A 200 -15.06 -13.30 1.71
C VAL A 200 -14.27 -13.00 2.98
N GLY A 201 -14.56 -13.67 4.09
CA GLY A 201 -13.86 -13.42 5.36
C GLY A 201 -12.42 -13.95 5.38
N ILE A 202 -12.17 -15.10 4.75
CA ILE A 202 -10.86 -15.78 4.77
C ILE A 202 -10.52 -16.28 3.37
N VAL A 203 -9.27 -16.05 2.96
CA VAL A 203 -8.65 -16.61 1.77
C VAL A 203 -7.44 -17.45 2.21
N ASP A 204 -7.41 -18.71 1.79
CA ASP A 204 -6.39 -19.70 2.13
C ASP A 204 -5.93 -20.51 0.90
N LYS A 205 -5.03 -21.48 1.12
CA LYS A 205 -4.52 -22.37 0.07
C LYS A 205 -5.64 -23.13 -0.67
N ARG A 206 -6.80 -23.34 -0.06
CA ARG A 206 -7.91 -24.15 -0.60
C ARG A 206 -8.84 -23.33 -1.49
N ASN A 207 -9.10 -22.06 -1.14
CA ASN A 207 -10.09 -21.24 -1.86
C ASN A 207 -9.50 -20.12 -2.74
N HIS A 208 -8.19 -19.86 -2.68
CA HIS A 208 -7.58 -18.71 -3.36
C HIS A 208 -7.83 -18.64 -4.87
N SER A 209 -7.81 -19.78 -5.57
CA SER A 209 -8.03 -19.84 -7.02
C SER A 209 -9.47 -19.44 -7.38
N THR A 210 -10.45 -19.94 -6.63
CA THR A 210 -11.87 -19.59 -6.79
C THR A 210 -12.10 -18.10 -6.54
N VAL A 211 -11.52 -17.56 -5.46
CA VAL A 211 -11.64 -16.13 -5.14
C VAL A 211 -11.03 -15.27 -6.25
N LEU A 212 -9.81 -15.60 -6.69
CA LEU A 212 -9.12 -14.84 -7.75
C LEU A 212 -9.86 -14.91 -9.09
N ASN A 213 -10.37 -16.08 -9.49
CA ASN A 213 -11.12 -16.25 -10.73
C ASN A 213 -12.51 -15.60 -10.68
N GLY A 214 -13.05 -15.41 -9.47
CA GLY A 214 -14.29 -14.69 -9.24
C GLY A 214 -14.13 -13.16 -9.30
N LEU A 215 -12.93 -12.60 -9.52
CA LEU A 215 -12.73 -11.16 -9.58
C LEU A 215 -12.61 -10.66 -11.01
N GLU A 216 -13.42 -9.66 -11.35
CA GLU A 216 -13.34 -8.96 -12.64
C GLU A 216 -12.05 -8.13 -12.77
N LEU A 217 -11.60 -7.99 -14.01
CA LEU A 217 -10.54 -7.07 -14.36
C LEU A 217 -11.09 -5.63 -14.31
N SER A 218 -10.51 -4.79 -13.46
CA SER A 218 -10.90 -3.38 -13.42
C SER A 218 -10.35 -2.67 -14.65
N THR A 219 -11.24 -2.13 -15.49
CA THR A 219 -10.84 -1.32 -16.65
C THR A 219 -10.60 0.15 -16.30
N LYS A 220 -11.05 0.59 -15.11
CA LYS A 220 -10.94 1.97 -14.62
C LYS A 220 -9.73 2.21 -13.73
N ASP A 221 -9.15 1.15 -13.15
CA ASP A 221 -8.00 1.27 -12.25
C ASP A 221 -6.73 0.82 -12.96
N ALA A 222 -5.86 1.78 -13.27
CA ALA A 222 -4.62 1.57 -14.03
C ALA A 222 -3.65 0.57 -13.34
N THR A 223 -3.78 0.35 -12.03
CA THR A 223 -2.92 -0.59 -11.28
C THR A 223 -3.59 -1.93 -10.98
N GLY A 224 -4.70 -2.27 -11.66
CA GLY A 224 -5.37 -3.57 -11.53
C GLY A 224 -6.40 -3.68 -10.39
N GLY A 225 -6.66 -2.60 -9.67
CA GLY A 225 -7.78 -2.48 -8.73
C GLY A 225 -7.83 -3.54 -7.62
N MET A 226 -9.01 -4.13 -7.38
CA MET A 226 -9.18 -5.17 -6.36
C MET A 226 -8.42 -6.46 -6.72
N ARG A 227 -8.49 -6.89 -7.99
CA ARG A 227 -7.79 -8.08 -8.47
C ARG A 227 -6.27 -7.98 -8.26
N GLY A 228 -5.67 -6.83 -8.58
CA GLY A 228 -4.24 -6.58 -8.34
C GLY A 228 -3.87 -6.71 -6.87
N LYS A 229 -4.62 -6.08 -5.98
CA LYS A 229 -4.42 -6.17 -4.53
C LYS A 229 -4.58 -7.60 -3.99
N VAL A 230 -5.54 -8.36 -4.50
CA VAL A 230 -5.71 -9.78 -4.16
C VAL A 230 -4.50 -10.60 -4.64
N LEU A 231 -3.97 -10.34 -5.84
CA LEU A 231 -2.75 -11.00 -6.31
C LEU A 231 -1.56 -10.74 -5.38
N GLU A 232 -1.38 -9.50 -4.92
CA GLU A 232 -0.32 -9.14 -3.97
C GLU A 232 -0.51 -9.79 -2.59
N ALA A 233 -1.75 -9.82 -2.08
CA ALA A 233 -2.07 -10.53 -0.85
C ALA A 233 -1.83 -12.05 -0.95
N LEU A 234 -2.13 -12.65 -2.10
CA LEU A 234 -1.81 -14.05 -2.38
C LEU A 234 -0.31 -14.31 -2.54
N ARG A 235 0.44 -13.34 -3.06
CA ARG A 235 1.90 -13.41 -3.14
C ARG A 235 2.52 -13.44 -1.75
N LEU A 236 2.06 -12.57 -0.85
CA LEU A 236 2.44 -12.56 0.57
C LEU A 236 2.07 -13.88 1.27
N ALA A 237 0.85 -14.35 1.07
CA ALA A 237 0.37 -15.58 1.67
C ALA A 237 1.29 -16.76 1.34
N ARG A 238 1.69 -16.91 0.06
CA ARG A 238 2.64 -17.94 -0.41
C ARG A 238 4.06 -17.80 0.13
N HIS A 239 4.44 -16.61 0.60
CA HIS A 239 5.72 -16.37 1.28
C HIS A 239 5.63 -16.59 2.79
N GLY A 240 4.48 -17.03 3.29
CA GLY A 240 4.25 -17.23 4.72
C GLY A 240 3.95 -15.95 5.48
N VAL A 241 3.50 -14.89 4.79
CA VAL A 241 3.14 -13.60 5.41
C VAL A 241 1.63 -13.40 5.36
N GLU A 242 1.06 -13.14 6.52
CA GLU A 242 -0.36 -12.86 6.66
C GLU A 242 -0.69 -11.44 6.17
N SER A 243 -1.83 -11.28 5.49
CA SER A 243 -2.29 -9.96 5.06
C SER A 243 -3.80 -9.78 5.10
N TYR A 244 -4.25 -8.53 5.04
CA TYR A 244 -5.67 -8.16 5.16
C TYR A 244 -6.05 -7.12 4.12
N ILE A 245 -7.22 -7.27 3.51
CA ILE A 245 -7.88 -6.22 2.73
C ILE A 245 -9.11 -5.77 3.52
N PHE A 246 -9.20 -4.50 3.86
CA PHE A 246 -10.23 -4.00 4.77
C PHE A 246 -10.70 -2.58 4.44
N ASN A 247 -11.88 -2.23 4.93
CA ASN A 247 -12.41 -0.87 4.81
C ASN A 247 -11.73 0.05 5.83
N LEU A 248 -10.85 0.90 5.33
CA LEU A 248 -10.18 1.93 6.11
C LEU A 248 -11.14 3.07 6.49
N THR A 249 -12.23 3.27 5.75
CA THR A 249 -13.20 4.36 6.00
C THR A 249 -14.07 4.09 7.22
N ASN A 250 -14.29 2.82 7.56
CA ASN A 250 -15.00 2.41 8.78
C ASN A 250 -14.13 2.70 10.01
N PRO A 251 -14.63 3.49 10.98
CA PRO A 251 -13.90 3.77 12.21
C PRO A 251 -13.53 2.49 12.97
N SER A 252 -12.37 2.49 13.64
CA SER A 252 -11.87 1.39 14.47
C SER A 252 -11.38 0.14 13.74
N ASN A 253 -11.64 -0.03 12.44
CA ASN A 253 -11.13 -1.19 11.70
C ASN A 253 -9.60 -1.26 11.75
N LEU A 254 -8.92 -0.12 11.54
CA LEU A 254 -7.46 -0.07 11.63
C LEU A 254 -6.99 -0.31 13.07
N THR A 255 -7.58 0.35 14.08
CA THR A 255 -7.30 0.07 15.49
C THR A 255 -7.41 -1.42 15.84
N GLN A 256 -8.48 -2.09 15.41
CA GLN A 256 -8.71 -3.51 15.66
C GLN A 256 -7.64 -4.39 14.98
N LEU A 257 -7.28 -4.09 13.73
CA LEU A 257 -6.25 -4.85 13.03
C LEU A 257 -4.88 -4.64 13.68
N LEU A 258 -4.52 -3.40 14.02
CA LEU A 258 -3.26 -3.08 14.71
C LEU A 258 -3.17 -3.76 16.08
N SER A 259 -4.30 -3.94 16.78
CA SER A 259 -4.35 -4.62 18.08
C SER A 259 -4.32 -6.15 18.01
N GLY A 260 -4.46 -6.77 16.83
CA GLY A 260 -4.42 -8.24 16.71
C GLY A 260 -5.68 -8.90 16.16
N SER A 261 -6.74 -8.14 15.86
CA SER A 261 -7.98 -8.74 15.35
C SER A 261 -7.76 -9.51 14.04
N SER A 262 -8.45 -10.63 13.91
CA SER A 262 -8.48 -11.45 12.70
C SER A 262 -9.83 -11.45 11.99
N SER A 263 -10.79 -10.62 12.44
CA SER A 263 -12.18 -10.61 11.95
C SER A 263 -12.53 -9.43 11.05
N VAL A 264 -11.60 -8.50 10.84
CA VAL A 264 -11.84 -7.30 10.04
C VAL A 264 -11.51 -7.57 8.57
N GLY A 265 -12.52 -7.40 7.73
CA GLY A 265 -12.41 -7.52 6.27
C GLY A 265 -12.07 -8.92 5.78
N THR A 266 -11.23 -9.01 4.75
CA THR A 266 -10.77 -10.28 4.18
C THR A 266 -9.35 -10.57 4.65
N ARG A 267 -9.19 -11.67 5.39
CA ARG A 267 -7.90 -12.19 5.85
C ARG A 267 -7.31 -13.16 4.84
N PHE A 268 -6.05 -12.96 4.48
CA PHE A 268 -5.25 -13.87 3.66
C PHE A 268 -4.28 -14.62 4.58
N VAL A 269 -4.56 -15.90 4.79
CA VAL A 269 -3.79 -16.75 5.70
C VAL A 269 -2.41 -17.02 5.10
N ALA A 270 -1.37 -17.08 5.91
CA ALA A 270 -0.04 -17.47 5.46
C ALA A 270 0.03 -18.98 5.16
N TRP A 271 0.65 -19.37 4.05
CA TRP A 271 1.02 -20.76 3.75
C TRP A 271 2.35 -20.82 2.98
N LYS A 272 3.24 -21.72 3.39
CA LYS A 272 4.42 -22.09 2.59
C LYS A 272 4.13 -23.35 1.77
#